data_AF-A0A949JZ47-F1
#
_entry.id   AF-A0A949JZ47-F1
#
_cell.length_a   1.000
_cell.length_b   1.000
_cell.length_c   1.000
_cell.angle_alpha   90.00
_cell.angle_beta   90.00
_cell.angle_gamma   90.00
#
_symmetry.space_group_name_H-M   'P 1'
#
loop_
_entity.id
_entity.type
_entity.pdbx_description
1 polymer ?
#
loop_
_entity_poly.entity_id
_entity_poly.type
_entity_poly.pdbx_seq_one_letter_code
_entity_poly.pdbx_strand_id
1 'polypeptide(L)'
;MSKLIESIKSPHIQIALVTGLSILFLAYASKRVSAEPIGYLQMAIPPFLATIYSAVLKKHKGKKICTTWYWIVAIIIATALVIVLNMI
;
A
#
# COMPACT_ATOMS: atom_id res chain seq x y z
N MET A 1 2.30 21.58 19.87
CA MET A 1 2.47 20.67 18.71
C MET A 1 1.69 19.39 19.02
N SER A 2 0.61 19.11 18.30
CA SER A 2 -0.41 18.11 18.70
C SER A 2 0.10 16.67 18.56
N LYS A 3 -0.17 15.81 19.57
CA LYS A 3 0.11 14.35 19.60
C LYS A 3 -0.35 13.59 18.35
N LEU A 4 -1.30 14.16 17.59
CA LEU A 4 -1.76 13.64 16.31
C LEU A 4 -0.66 13.68 15.23
N ILE A 5 0.12 14.76 15.15
CA ILE A 5 1.19 14.92 14.16
C ILE A 5 2.32 13.92 14.43
N GLU A 6 2.60 13.66 15.71
CA GLU A 6 3.60 12.70 16.15
C GLU A 6 3.17 11.24 15.86
N SER A 7 1.87 10.95 15.99
CA SER A 7 1.29 9.66 15.61
C SER A 7 1.34 9.44 14.08
N ILE A 8 1.07 10.46 13.27
CA ILE A 8 1.19 10.38 11.80
C ILE A 8 2.63 10.12 11.35
N LYS A 9 3.62 10.51 12.15
CA LYS A 9 5.05 10.23 11.88
C LYS A 9 5.42 8.77 12.12
N SER A 10 4.52 7.97 12.72
CA SER A 10 4.77 6.56 12.97
C SER A 10 4.80 5.76 11.65
N PRO A 11 5.84 4.95 11.41
CA PRO A 11 5.98 4.15 10.19
C PRO A 11 4.78 3.26 9.88
N HIS A 12 4.12 2.74 10.91
CA HIS A 12 2.92 1.91 10.76
C HIS A 12 1.73 2.68 10.22
N ILE A 13 1.52 3.91 10.70
CA ILE A 13 0.39 4.76 10.31
C ILE A 13 0.57 5.24 8.87
N GLN A 14 1.80 5.59 8.48
CA GLN A 14 2.10 5.97 7.10
C GLN A 14 1.80 4.84 6.10
N ILE A 15 2.19 3.60 6.41
CA ILE A 15 1.91 2.47 5.53
C ILE A 15 0.43 2.11 5.51
N ALA A 16 -0.27 2.15 6.64
CA ALA A 16 -1.70 1.95 6.66
C ALA A 16 -2.44 3.00 5.81
N LEU A 17 -2.05 4.27 5.91
CA LEU A 17 -2.61 5.36 5.10
C LEU A 17 -2.37 5.16 3.62
N VAL A 18 -1.12 4.92 3.22
CA VAL A 18 -0.74 4.72 1.80
C VAL A 18 -1.45 3.49 1.22
N THR A 19 -1.55 2.42 1.99
CA THR A 19 -2.26 1.21 1.58
C THR A 19 -3.75 1.50 1.38
N GLY A 20 -4.39 2.17 2.33
CA GLY A 20 -5.79 2.59 2.20
C GLY A 20 -6.03 3.49 0.98
N LEU A 21 -5.14 4.45 0.75
CA LEU A 21 -5.18 5.33 -0.42
C LEU A 21 -5.03 4.54 -1.73
N SER A 22 -4.13 3.55 -1.76
CA SER A 22 -3.90 2.70 -2.92
C SER A 22 -5.12 1.82 -3.23
N ILE A 23 -5.79 1.29 -2.20
CA ILE A 23 -7.04 0.54 -2.36
C ILE A 23 -8.15 1.43 -2.92
N LEU A 24 -8.30 2.66 -2.40
CA LEU A 24 -9.27 3.62 -2.94
C LEU A 24 -8.99 3.95 -4.40
N PHE A 25 -7.71 4.11 -4.76
CA PHE A 25 -7.30 4.39 -6.12
C PHE A 25 -7.57 3.20 -7.06
N LEU A 26 -7.29 1.97 -6.63
CA LEU A 26 -7.64 0.74 -7.34
C LEU A 26 -9.15 0.58 -7.53
N ALA A 27 -9.94 0.82 -6.48
CA ALA A 27 -11.39 0.76 -6.57
C ALA A 27 -11.95 1.83 -7.52
N TYR A 28 -11.39 3.03 -7.50
CA TYR A 28 -11.74 4.10 -8.43
C TYR A 28 -11.37 3.72 -9.88
N ALA A 29 -10.14 3.26 -10.11
CA ALA A 29 -9.67 2.83 -11.43
C ALA A 29 -10.50 1.65 -11.96
N SER A 30 -10.84 0.67 -11.11
CA SER A 30 -11.72 -0.45 -11.47
C SER A 30 -13.10 0.01 -11.93
N LYS A 31 -13.63 1.11 -11.39
CA LYS A 31 -14.97 1.61 -11.73
C LYS A 31 -14.97 2.55 -12.94
N ARG A 32 -13.87 3.26 -13.19
CA ARG A 32 -13.78 4.33 -14.19
C ARG A 32 -12.96 3.98 -15.43
N VAL A 33 -12.00 3.07 -15.32
CA VAL A 33 -10.94 2.87 -16.32
C VAL A 33 -10.93 1.44 -16.87
N SER A 34 -11.14 0.42 -16.03
CA SER A 34 -11.14 -0.97 -16.50
C SER A 34 -12.48 -1.36 -17.13
N ALA A 35 -12.41 -1.98 -18.31
CA ALA A 35 -13.57 -2.59 -18.98
C ALA A 35 -14.06 -3.86 -18.24
N GLU A 36 -13.16 -4.53 -17.52
CA GLU A 36 -13.46 -5.70 -16.69
C GLU A 36 -13.22 -5.39 -15.20
N PRO A 37 -14.04 -5.95 -14.29
CA PRO A 37 -13.85 -5.75 -12.86
C PRO A 37 -12.50 -6.31 -12.42
N ILE A 38 -11.70 -5.49 -11.74
CA ILE A 38 -10.41 -5.91 -11.18
C ILE A 38 -10.66 -7.10 -10.25
N GLY A 39 -9.92 -8.19 -10.44
CA GLY A 39 -10.07 -9.39 -9.64
C GLY A 39 -9.75 -9.13 -8.17
N TYR A 40 -10.47 -9.80 -7.27
CA TYR A 40 -10.26 -9.69 -5.81
C TYR A 40 -8.81 -9.94 -5.39
N LEU A 41 -8.10 -10.82 -6.10
CA LEU A 41 -6.69 -11.12 -5.85
C LEU A 41 -5.79 -9.91 -6.11
N GLN A 42 -6.06 -9.16 -7.18
CA GLN A 42 -5.28 -7.99 -7.57
C GLN A 42 -5.51 -6.81 -6.61
N MET A 43 -6.76 -6.62 -6.16
CA MET A 43 -7.09 -5.64 -5.12
C MET A 43 -6.47 -5.96 -3.75
N ALA A 44 -6.16 -7.23 -3.49
CA ALA A 44 -5.51 -7.66 -2.25
C ALA A 44 -3.98 -7.43 -2.23
N ILE A 45 -3.36 -7.06 -3.35
CA ILE A 45 -1.89 -6.87 -3.42
C ILE A 45 -1.38 -5.75 -2.47
N PRO A 46 -1.97 -4.54 -2.46
CA PRO A 46 -1.57 -3.50 -1.50
C PRO A 46 -1.70 -3.92 -0.01
N PRO A 47 -2.85 -4.46 0.47
CA PRO A 47 -2.95 -4.90 1.86
C PRO A 47 -2.07 -6.11 2.17
N PHE A 48 -1.77 -6.96 1.19
CA PHE A 48 -0.81 -8.05 1.35
C PHE A 48 0.61 -7.52 1.58
N LEU A 49 1.07 -6.53 0.82
CA LEU A 49 2.35 -5.86 1.05
C LEU A 49 2.42 -5.17 2.42
N ALA A 50 1.32 -4.54 2.85
CA ALA A 50 1.23 -3.89 4.16
C ALA A 50 1.31 -4.87 5.34
N THR A 51 0.71 -6.07 5.19
CA THR A 51 0.78 -7.12 6.21
C THR A 51 2.16 -7.76 6.28
N ILE A 52 2.83 -7.97 5.13
CA ILE A 52 4.24 -8.40 5.12
C ILE A 52 5.11 -7.36 5.81
N TYR A 53 4.95 -6.07 5.50
CA TYR A 53 5.67 -5.01 6.19
C TYR A 53 5.48 -5.08 7.71
N SER A 54 4.23 -5.24 8.16
CA SER A 54 3.90 -5.31 9.59
C SER A 54 4.54 -6.52 10.27
N ALA A 55 4.58 -7.67 9.60
CA ALA A 55 5.24 -8.88 10.09
C ALA A 55 6.78 -8.72 10.13
N VAL A 56 7.37 -8.12 9.10
CA VAL A 56 8.81 -7.86 8.99
C VAL A 56 9.26 -6.83 10.03
N LEU A 57 8.48 -5.77 10.25
CA LEU A 57 8.76 -4.75 11.27
C LEU A 57 8.75 -5.36 12.68
N LYS A 58 7.83 -6.29 12.94
CA LYS A 58 7.75 -7.01 14.22
C LYS A 58 8.94 -7.95 14.44
N LYS A 59 9.48 -8.56 13.37
CA LYS A 59 10.57 -9.55 13.43
C LYS A 59 11.98 -8.95 13.28
N HIS A 60 12.12 -7.80 12.62
CA HIS A 60 13.40 -7.14 12.33
C HIS A 60 13.40 -5.65 12.72
N LYS A 61 13.21 -5.38 14.02
CA LYS A 61 13.45 -4.03 14.58
C LYS A 61 14.89 -3.60 14.33
N GLY A 62 15.10 -2.60 13.46
CA GLY A 62 16.38 -1.89 13.31
C GLY A 62 17.18 -2.11 12.02
N LYS A 63 16.74 -2.95 11.07
CA LYS A 63 17.41 -3.07 9.76
C LYS A 63 16.85 -2.05 8.75
N LYS A 64 17.71 -1.49 7.89
CA LYS A 64 17.37 -0.56 6.78
C LYS A 64 16.24 -1.04 5.85
N ILE A 65 15.93 -2.34 5.86
CA ILE A 65 14.82 -2.96 5.12
C ILE A 65 13.43 -2.54 5.68
N CYS A 66 13.37 -2.04 6.92
CA CYS A 66 12.16 -1.46 7.51
C CYS A 66 11.98 0.03 7.22
N THR A 67 12.76 0.61 6.30
CA THR A 67 12.53 1.99 5.88
C THR A 67 11.16 2.07 5.19
N THR A 68 10.25 2.78 5.85
CA THR A 68 8.85 2.99 5.42
C THR A 68 8.72 3.37 3.96
N TRP A 69 9.66 4.19 3.47
CA TRP A 69 9.66 4.69 2.10
C TRP A 69 9.81 3.58 1.06
N TYR A 70 10.66 2.57 1.29
CA TYR A 70 10.79 1.46 0.33
C TYR A 70 9.46 0.71 0.14
N TRP A 71 8.71 0.55 1.23
CA TRP A 71 7.42 -0.15 1.21
C TRP A 71 6.31 0.69 0.59
N ILE A 72 6.29 1.99 0.83
CA ILE A 72 5.37 2.91 0.16
C ILE A 72 5.63 2.91 -1.35
N VAL A 73 6.89 2.99 -1.78
CA VAL A 73 7.25 2.90 -3.21
C VAL A 73 6.83 1.55 -3.79
N ALA A 74 7.07 0.44 -3.07
CA ALA A 74 6.66 -0.89 -3.52
C ALA A 74 5.13 -1.02 -3.67
N ILE A 75 4.35 -0.46 -2.75
CA ILE A 75 2.88 -0.45 -2.81
C ILE A 75 2.39 0.38 -4.00
N ILE A 76 2.97 1.56 -4.23
CA ILE A 76 2.62 2.42 -5.37
C ILE A 76 2.95 1.73 -6.69
N ILE A 77 4.16 1.16 -6.82
CA ILE A 77 4.57 0.43 -8.01
C ILE A 77 3.64 -0.76 -8.25
N ALA A 78 3.35 -1.57 -7.23
CA ALA A 78 2.45 -2.71 -7.35
C ALA A 78 1.04 -2.28 -7.79
N THR A 79 0.54 -1.17 -7.26
CA THR A 79 -0.77 -0.60 -7.62
C THR A 79 -0.79 -0.15 -9.09
N ALA A 80 0.24 0.56 -9.54
CA ALA A 80 0.37 0.97 -10.94
C ALA A 80 0.46 -0.24 -11.87
N LEU A 81 1.21 -1.27 -11.49
CA LEU A 81 1.41 -2.48 -12.27
C LEU A 81 0.12 -3.27 -12.44
N VAL A 82 -0.72 -3.36 -11.40
CA VAL A 82 -2.06 -3.96 -11.48
C VAL A 82 -2.95 -3.19 -12.45
N ILE A 83 -2.95 -1.86 -12.39
CA ILE A 83 -3.79 -1.04 -13.27
C ILE A 83 -3.35 -1.21 -14.73
N VAL A 84 -2.05 -1.19 -15.01
CA VAL A 84 -1.52 -1.38 -16.37
C VAL A 84 -1.85 -2.78 -16.90
N LEU A 85 -1.68 -3.83 -16.09
CA LEU A 85 -2.00 -5.21 -16.50
C LEU A 85 -3.50 -5.45 -16.72
N ASN A 86 -4.39 -4.70 -16.06
CA ASN A 86 -5.84 -4.78 -16.29
C ASN A 86 -6.35 -3.78 -17.34
N MET A 87 -5.49 -2.89 -17.86
CA MET A 87 -5.81 -2.02 -18.98
C MET A 87 -5.38 -2.60 -20.33
N ILE A 88 -4.38 -3.49 -20.33
CA ILE A 88 -3.92 -4.27 -21.50
C ILE A 88 -4.83 -5.49 -21.66
#